data_AF-A0A5B7AZ60-F1
#
_entry.id   AF-A0A5B7AZ60-F1
#
_cell.length_a   1.000
_cell.length_b   1.000
_cell.length_c   1.000
_cell.angle_alpha   90.00
_cell.angle_beta   90.00
_cell.angle_gamma   90.00
#
_symmetry.space_group_name_H-M   'P 1'
#
loop_
_entity.id
_entity.type
_entity.pdbx_description
1 polymer ?
#
loop_
_entity_poly.entity_id
_entity_poly.type
_entity_poly.pdbx_seq_one_letter_code
_entity_poly.pdbx_strand_id
1 'polypeptide(L)'
;YIINIVEPILRTYTERAQLQTSDNSELFVLESKLAWVVHIIAAILKIKQCAGCSADSQEVLDAELSARVLRLINVTDSGLHCQRYGELSKQRLDRAILAFFQHFRKSYVGDQAMHSSKQLYARLSELLGLHDHLLLLNVIVGKIATNLKCYTESEEVIDHTLSLFLELASGYMTGKLLLKLETVKFIVAHHTREHFPFLEEYRCSRSRTTFYYTIGWLIFMEDSAVKFKSSMDPLLRVFISLESTPDAMFRTDTVKYALIGLMRDLRGIAMATNSRRTYGLLFDWLYPTHMPILLKGISHWADTPEVTTPLLKFMAEFVLNKAQRLTFDSSSPNGILLFREVSKLLVAYGSRIFSLPNTSDIYAFKYKAIWISLTILSRALSGNYVNFGVFELYGDRALADALDIALKMTLSIPLADILAYRKLTRAYFAFLEVLFNSHIVFILNLDTNTFMHIAGSLESGLKGLDANISSQCASAVDSLAAFYFYNITMGEAPTSPAAVNLARHIAECPSLFPEILKTLFEIVLFEDCGNQWSLSRPMLSLILISEQIFTDLKARILAAQPADQHPRLSLCFDKLMADVTRSLDSKNRDKFTQNLTIFRHDFRVK
;
A
#
# COMPACT_ATOMS: atom_id res chain seq x y z
N TYR A 1 -17.17 14.06 39.29
CA TYR A 1 -17.33 12.60 39.54
C TYR A 1 -16.05 11.82 39.20
N ILE A 2 -15.62 11.78 37.93
CA ILE A 2 -14.44 11.01 37.50
C ILE A 2 -13.18 11.38 38.30
N ILE A 3 -12.91 12.68 38.49
CA ILE A 3 -11.75 13.16 39.26
C ILE A 3 -11.73 12.58 40.69
N ASN A 4 -12.88 12.56 41.37
CA ASN A 4 -13.00 12.04 42.75
C ASN A 4 -12.72 10.53 42.84
N ILE A 5 -12.90 9.79 41.73
CA ILE A 5 -12.59 8.35 41.66
C ILE A 5 -11.11 8.13 41.33
N VAL A 6 -10.53 8.94 40.44
CA VAL A 6 -9.14 8.78 39.97
C VAL A 6 -8.14 9.09 41.06
N GLU A 7 -8.30 10.22 41.75
CA GLU A 7 -7.31 10.73 42.69
C GLU A 7 -6.92 9.71 43.80
N PRO A 8 -7.85 9.02 44.49
CA PRO A 8 -7.48 8.02 45.49
C PRO A 8 -6.77 6.80 44.86
N ILE A 9 -7.24 6.32 43.71
CA ILE A 9 -6.63 5.17 43.02
C ILE A 9 -5.20 5.51 42.56
N LEU A 10 -5.01 6.70 41.99
CA LEU A 10 -3.73 7.21 41.54
C LEU A 10 -2.75 7.36 42.73
N ARG A 11 -3.22 7.89 43.86
CA ARG A 11 -2.41 8.03 45.07
C ARG A 11 -1.93 6.67 45.59
N THR A 12 -2.84 5.70 45.73
CA THR A 12 -2.47 4.34 46.14
C THR A 12 -1.48 3.70 45.18
N TYR A 13 -1.68 3.87 43.87
CA TYR A 13 -0.76 3.34 42.86
C TYR A 13 0.64 4.00 42.92
N THR A 14 0.70 5.29 43.26
CA THR A 14 1.95 6.06 43.42
C THR A 14 2.71 5.64 44.68
N GLU A 15 2.02 5.50 45.81
CA GLU A 15 2.61 5.04 47.07
C GLU A 15 3.20 3.62 46.91
N ARG A 16 2.52 2.76 46.15
CA ARG A 16 2.99 1.39 45.85
C ARG A 16 4.26 1.34 44.99
N ALA A 17 4.52 2.36 44.18
CA ALA A 17 5.75 2.43 43.37
C ALA A 17 7.01 2.53 44.26
N GLN A 18 6.87 3.10 45.47
CA GLN A 18 7.97 3.38 46.39
C GLN A 18 8.25 2.24 47.39
N LEU A 19 7.35 1.27 47.51
CA LEU A 19 7.54 0.10 48.35
C LEU A 19 8.44 -0.92 47.64
N GLN A 20 9.23 -1.74 48.37
CA GLN A 20 10.12 -2.75 47.78
C GLN A 20 9.45 -4.13 47.59
N THR A 21 8.31 -4.36 48.24
CA THR A 21 7.53 -5.59 48.17
C THR A 21 6.04 -5.24 48.13
N SER A 22 5.33 -5.70 47.10
CA SER A 22 3.89 -5.49 46.98
C SER A 22 3.21 -6.75 46.45
N ASP A 23 1.97 -6.97 46.86
CA ASP A 23 1.15 -8.06 46.35
C ASP A 23 0.79 -7.80 44.87
N ASN A 24 1.31 -8.65 43.98
CA ASN A 24 1.11 -8.53 42.52
C ASN A 24 -0.37 -8.58 42.13
N SER A 25 -1.22 -9.23 42.93
CA SER A 25 -2.66 -9.35 42.68
C SER A 25 -3.40 -8.03 42.84
N GLU A 26 -3.03 -7.23 43.83
CA GLU A 26 -3.64 -5.93 44.09
C GLU A 26 -3.17 -4.88 43.06
N LEU A 27 -1.90 -4.94 42.65
CA LEU A 27 -1.39 -4.11 41.55
C LEU A 27 -2.11 -4.39 40.24
N PHE A 28 -2.38 -5.66 39.93
CA PHE A 28 -3.14 -6.06 38.75
C PHE A 28 -4.53 -5.41 38.72
N VAL A 29 -5.24 -5.40 39.86
CA VAL A 29 -6.56 -4.77 39.99
C VAL A 29 -6.47 -3.25 39.86
N LEU A 30 -5.47 -2.61 40.48
CA LEU A 30 -5.26 -1.17 40.39
C LEU A 30 -4.95 -0.73 38.95
N GLU A 31 -4.02 -1.40 38.27
CA GLU A 31 -3.67 -1.17 36.86
C GLU A 31 -4.91 -1.31 35.97
N SER A 32 -5.73 -2.35 36.21
CA SER A 32 -6.97 -2.58 35.45
C SER A 32 -8.01 -1.47 35.68
N LYS A 33 -8.19 -1.01 36.93
CA LYS A 33 -9.08 0.11 37.24
C LYS A 33 -8.61 1.40 36.57
N LEU A 34 -7.30 1.69 36.65
CA LEU A 34 -6.70 2.85 36.00
C LEU A 34 -6.87 2.78 34.48
N ALA A 35 -6.68 1.61 33.85
CA ALA A 35 -6.85 1.43 32.41
C ALA A 35 -8.27 1.80 31.96
N TRP A 36 -9.30 1.36 32.67
CA TRP A 36 -10.68 1.73 32.40
C TRP A 36 -10.90 3.24 32.50
N VAL A 37 -10.38 3.87 33.54
CA VAL A 37 -10.57 5.31 33.71
C VAL A 37 -9.83 6.10 32.63
N VAL A 38 -8.61 5.72 32.27
CA VAL A 38 -7.86 6.36 31.19
C VAL A 38 -8.61 6.22 29.86
N HIS A 39 -9.21 5.06 29.57
CA HIS A 39 -10.06 4.90 28.39
C HIS A 39 -11.30 5.79 28.41
N ILE A 40 -11.95 5.95 29.56
CA ILE A 40 -13.10 6.86 29.71
C ILE A 40 -12.65 8.31 29.45
N ILE A 41 -11.52 8.74 30.01
CA ILE A 41 -10.97 10.08 29.77
C ILE A 41 -10.63 10.26 28.28
N ALA A 42 -9.99 9.27 27.65
CA ALA A 42 -9.69 9.29 26.23
C ALA A 42 -10.96 9.43 25.36
N ALA A 43 -12.04 8.74 25.73
CA ALA A 43 -13.32 8.81 25.03
C ALA A 43 -14.00 10.18 25.19
N ILE A 44 -13.87 10.81 26.36
CA ILE A 44 -14.35 12.19 26.59
C ILE A 44 -13.62 13.16 25.66
N LEU A 45 -12.28 13.10 25.62
CA LEU A 45 -11.45 13.98 24.78
C LEU A 45 -11.68 13.81 23.28
N LYS A 46 -12.17 12.64 22.87
CA LYS A 46 -12.56 12.37 21.47
C LYS A 46 -13.78 13.19 21.06
N ILE A 47 -14.67 13.53 22.00
CA ILE A 47 -15.89 14.29 21.76
C ILE A 47 -15.58 15.78 21.99
N LYS A 48 -15.20 16.49 20.92
CA LYS A 48 -14.79 17.90 20.99
C LYS A 48 -15.85 18.87 21.54
N GLN A 49 -17.13 18.49 21.55
CA GLN A 49 -18.23 19.39 21.94
C GLN A 49 -19.28 18.62 22.73
N CYS A 50 -19.41 18.99 24.00
CA CYS A 50 -20.55 18.62 24.82
C CYS A 50 -21.64 19.68 24.64
N ALA A 51 -22.88 19.26 24.39
CA ALA A 51 -23.99 20.19 24.17
C ALA A 51 -24.21 21.06 25.43
N GLY A 52 -24.06 22.39 25.30
CA GLY A 52 -24.33 23.35 26.38
C GLY A 52 -23.12 23.88 27.16
N CYS A 53 -21.87 23.52 26.82
CA CYS A 53 -20.65 24.14 27.40
C CYS A 53 -19.96 25.09 26.41
N SER A 54 -19.38 26.18 26.90
CA SER A 54 -18.48 27.02 26.11
C SER A 54 -17.18 26.25 25.80
N ALA A 55 -16.56 26.53 24.66
CA ALA A 55 -15.31 25.87 24.25
C ALA A 55 -14.19 26.06 25.30
N ASP A 56 -14.12 27.25 25.87
CA ASP A 56 -13.19 27.65 26.92
C ASP A 56 -13.34 26.82 28.21
N SER A 57 -14.57 26.69 28.72
CA SER A 57 -14.81 25.87 29.92
C SER A 57 -14.53 24.38 29.69
N GLN A 58 -14.77 23.90 28.47
CA GLN A 58 -14.45 22.53 28.08
C GLN A 58 -12.94 22.29 28.06
N GLU A 59 -12.14 23.23 27.51
CA GLU A 59 -10.68 23.14 27.51
C GLU A 59 -10.07 23.03 28.92
N VAL A 60 -10.62 23.77 29.89
CA VAL A 60 -10.17 23.72 31.28
C VAL A 60 -10.48 22.35 31.91
N LEU A 61 -11.67 21.80 31.69
CA LEU A 61 -12.04 20.48 32.18
C LEU A 61 -11.18 19.37 31.55
N ASP A 62 -10.95 19.47 30.25
CA ASP A 62 -10.11 18.53 29.51
C ASP A 62 -8.65 18.60 29.98
N ALA A 63 -8.14 19.79 30.29
CA ALA A 63 -6.83 19.97 30.91
C ALA A 63 -6.75 19.32 32.30
N GLU A 64 -7.78 19.47 33.14
CA GLU A 64 -7.80 18.86 34.48
C GLU A 64 -7.78 17.34 34.43
N LEU A 65 -8.58 16.73 33.56
CA LEU A 65 -8.61 15.28 33.36
C LEU A 65 -7.27 14.78 32.78
N SER A 66 -6.77 15.48 31.75
CA SER A 66 -5.50 15.15 31.10
C SER A 66 -4.32 15.23 32.07
N ALA A 67 -4.31 16.20 32.99
CA ALA A 67 -3.25 16.32 33.98
C ALA A 67 -3.10 15.07 34.86
N ARG A 68 -4.20 14.37 35.20
CA ARG A 68 -4.12 13.14 36.01
C ARG A 68 -3.52 12.00 35.23
N VAL A 69 -3.87 11.87 33.95
CA VAL A 69 -3.27 10.86 33.06
C VAL A 69 -1.78 11.14 32.88
N LEU A 70 -1.40 12.40 32.69
CA LEU A 70 0.02 12.79 32.58
C LEU A 70 0.80 12.55 33.87
N ARG A 71 0.22 12.76 35.06
CA ARG A 71 0.82 12.38 36.34
C ARG A 71 1.02 10.87 36.45
N LEU A 72 0.01 10.11 36.03
CA LEU A 72 0.07 8.65 36.04
C LEU A 72 1.25 8.13 35.21
N ILE A 73 1.55 8.73 34.07
CA ILE A 73 2.67 8.32 33.21
C ILE A 73 4.02 8.39 33.94
N ASN A 74 4.24 9.44 34.73
CA ASN A 74 5.47 9.57 35.52
C ASN A 74 5.62 8.45 36.57
N VAL A 75 4.50 7.87 37.00
CA VAL A 75 4.45 6.81 38.01
C VAL A 75 4.52 5.43 37.38
N THR A 76 3.88 5.20 36.22
CA THR A 76 3.80 3.89 35.56
C THR A 76 5.15 3.27 35.19
N ASP A 77 6.16 4.11 35.03
CA ASP A 77 7.52 3.73 34.66
C ASP A 77 8.54 4.05 35.76
N SER A 78 8.12 4.04 37.04
CA SER A 78 9.02 4.23 38.19
C SER A 78 8.91 3.10 39.22
N GLY A 79 10.00 2.90 39.97
CA GLY A 79 10.06 1.96 41.09
C GLY A 79 9.77 0.51 40.69
N LEU A 80 8.96 -0.18 41.50
CA LEU A 80 8.57 -1.57 41.25
C LEU A 80 7.83 -1.78 39.92
N HIS A 81 7.13 -0.75 39.42
CA HIS A 81 6.34 -0.87 38.20
C HIS A 81 7.21 -1.17 36.99
N CYS A 82 8.48 -0.76 36.98
CA CYS A 82 9.46 -1.05 35.91
C CYS A 82 9.73 -2.54 35.70
N GLN A 83 9.40 -3.41 36.65
CA GLN A 83 9.61 -4.85 36.51
C GLN A 83 8.39 -5.58 35.92
N ARG A 84 7.27 -4.87 35.73
CA ARG A 84 5.96 -5.44 35.37
C ARG A 84 5.61 -5.27 33.88
N TYR A 85 6.57 -5.00 33.01
CA TYR A 85 6.31 -4.82 31.56
C TYR A 85 5.75 -6.09 30.88
N GLY A 86 6.06 -7.28 31.42
CA GLY A 86 5.48 -8.56 30.97
C GLY A 86 4.03 -8.79 31.42
N GLU A 87 3.52 -8.02 32.39
CA GLU A 87 2.20 -8.24 32.96
C GLU A 87 1.09 -7.68 32.07
N LEU A 88 0.03 -8.48 31.85
CA LEU A 88 -1.08 -8.11 30.97
C LEU A 88 -1.84 -6.87 31.46
N SER A 89 -2.00 -6.71 32.77
CA SER A 89 -2.66 -5.54 33.36
C SER A 89 -1.89 -4.25 33.09
N LYS A 90 -0.56 -4.28 33.16
CA LYS A 90 0.28 -3.14 32.82
C LYS A 90 0.22 -2.83 31.33
N GLN A 91 0.30 -3.84 30.47
CA GLN A 91 0.16 -3.68 29.02
C GLN A 91 -1.19 -3.03 28.65
N ARG A 92 -2.29 -3.43 29.31
CA ARG A 92 -3.62 -2.82 29.13
C ARG A 92 -3.65 -1.35 29.57
N LEU A 93 -3.02 -1.02 30.69
CA LEU A 93 -2.90 0.35 31.15
C LEU A 93 -2.14 1.21 30.14
N ASP A 94 -1.02 0.71 29.63
CA ASP A 94 -0.22 1.38 28.62
C ASP A 94 -0.98 1.59 27.30
N ARG A 95 -1.75 0.59 26.85
CA ARG A 95 -2.66 0.74 25.71
C ARG A 95 -3.71 1.84 25.93
N ALA A 96 -4.24 1.96 27.14
CA ALA A 96 -5.17 3.03 27.48
C ALA A 96 -4.50 4.41 27.40
N ILE A 97 -3.27 4.53 27.90
CA ILE A 97 -2.47 5.76 27.82
C ILE A 97 -2.19 6.15 26.36
N LEU A 98 -1.86 5.17 25.50
CA LEU A 98 -1.64 5.41 24.07
C LEU A 98 -2.93 5.88 23.37
N ALA A 99 -4.07 5.27 23.68
CA ALA A 99 -5.37 5.70 23.15
C ALA A 99 -5.74 7.12 23.61
N PHE A 100 -5.44 7.45 24.87
CA PHE A 100 -5.53 8.82 25.38
C PHE A 100 -4.69 9.78 24.55
N PHE A 101 -3.41 9.46 24.29
CA PHE A 101 -2.55 10.34 23.49
C PHE A 101 -3.02 10.52 22.06
N GLN A 102 -3.54 9.48 21.40
CA GLN A 102 -4.10 9.59 20.05
C GLN A 102 -5.26 10.60 19.99
N HIS A 103 -6.20 10.51 20.94
CA HIS A 103 -7.34 11.42 21.00
C HIS A 103 -6.93 12.83 21.45
N PHE A 104 -6.10 12.93 22.49
CA PHE A 104 -5.58 14.21 22.97
C PHE A 104 -4.84 14.95 21.85
N ARG A 105 -3.97 14.27 21.11
CA ARG A 105 -3.24 14.84 19.97
C ARG A 105 -4.18 15.34 18.89
N LYS A 106 -5.17 14.54 18.48
CA LYS A 106 -6.16 14.94 17.46
C LYS A 106 -6.94 16.18 17.88
N SER A 107 -7.16 16.38 19.18
CA SER A 107 -7.90 17.51 19.71
C SER A 107 -7.05 18.76 19.90
N TYR A 108 -5.82 18.66 20.42
CA TYR A 108 -5.05 19.82 20.93
C TYR A 108 -3.60 19.96 20.45
N VAL A 109 -3.04 18.96 19.76
CA VAL A 109 -1.60 18.96 19.37
C VAL A 109 -1.40 18.93 17.86
N GLY A 110 -2.32 18.35 17.08
CA GLY A 110 -2.18 18.23 15.63
C GLY A 110 -2.02 19.57 14.91
N ASP A 111 -1.50 19.55 13.70
CA ASP A 111 -1.13 20.75 12.91
C ASP A 111 -2.27 21.81 12.80
N GLN A 112 -3.53 21.41 12.86
CA GLN A 112 -4.69 22.32 12.85
C GLN A 112 -5.11 22.88 14.23
N ALA A 113 -4.68 22.25 15.33
CA ALA A 113 -5.09 22.55 16.71
C ALA A 113 -4.08 23.41 17.50
N MET A 114 -2.87 23.64 16.94
CA MET A 114 -1.81 24.43 17.58
C MET A 114 -2.20 25.89 17.85
N HIS A 115 -3.20 26.43 17.13
CA HIS A 115 -3.60 27.83 17.29
C HIS A 115 -4.83 28.03 18.18
N SER A 116 -5.50 26.96 18.64
CA SER A 116 -6.81 27.06 19.29
C SER A 116 -6.84 26.74 20.79
N SER A 117 -5.76 26.25 21.41
CA SER A 117 -5.83 25.57 22.73
C SER A 117 -5.29 26.39 23.92
N LYS A 118 -5.51 27.71 23.96
CA LYS A 118 -4.83 28.60 24.92
C LYS A 118 -5.19 28.33 26.38
N GLN A 119 -6.46 28.07 26.68
CA GLN A 119 -6.89 27.88 28.07
C GLN A 119 -6.43 26.53 28.62
N LEU A 120 -6.37 25.52 27.76
CA LEU A 120 -5.81 24.22 28.11
C LEU A 120 -4.34 24.31 28.58
N TYR A 121 -3.48 25.02 27.85
CA TYR A 121 -2.07 25.17 28.26
C TYR A 121 -1.91 26.03 29.51
N ALA A 122 -2.75 27.05 29.71
CA ALA A 122 -2.72 27.82 30.95
C ALA A 122 -2.98 26.92 32.17
N ARG A 123 -4.00 26.06 32.10
CA ARG A 123 -4.33 25.15 33.20
C ARG A 123 -3.32 24.02 33.38
N LEU A 124 -2.78 23.45 32.29
CA LEU A 124 -1.72 22.44 32.38
C LEU A 124 -0.42 23.02 32.95
N SER A 125 -0.12 24.28 32.67
CA SER A 125 1.01 25.00 33.26
C SER A 125 0.88 25.08 34.79
N GLU A 126 -0.29 25.44 35.30
CA GLU A 126 -0.55 25.50 36.75
C GLU A 126 -0.44 24.13 37.43
N LEU A 127 -0.91 23.06 36.78
CA LEU A 127 -1.00 21.73 37.39
C LEU A 127 0.29 20.90 37.29
N LEU A 128 1.07 21.09 36.22
CA LEU A 128 2.21 20.24 35.84
C LEU A 128 3.44 21.02 35.34
N GLY A 129 3.36 22.35 35.20
CA GLY A 129 4.42 23.16 34.59
C GLY A 129 4.51 23.04 33.06
N LEU A 130 3.55 22.38 32.41
CA LEU A 130 3.51 22.20 30.96
C LEU A 130 2.89 23.43 30.29
N HIS A 131 3.74 24.40 29.99
CA HIS A 131 3.33 25.70 29.44
C HIS A 131 3.32 25.78 27.92
N ASP A 132 3.96 24.82 27.23
CA ASP A 132 4.02 24.82 25.77
C ASP A 132 3.82 23.42 25.16
N HIS A 133 3.62 23.43 23.85
CA HIS A 133 3.47 22.22 23.05
C HIS A 133 4.74 21.35 23.03
N LEU A 134 5.93 21.95 23.14
CA LEU A 134 7.19 21.22 23.03
C LEU A 134 7.41 20.33 24.25
N LEU A 135 7.12 20.83 25.45
CA LEU A 135 7.18 20.07 26.69
C LEU A 135 6.19 18.92 26.69
N LEU A 136 4.97 19.14 26.19
CA LEU A 136 4.00 18.06 26.06
C LEU A 136 4.47 16.99 25.07
N LEU A 137 5.00 17.38 23.92
CA LEU A 137 5.61 16.45 22.97
C LEU A 137 6.76 15.68 23.61
N ASN A 138 7.55 16.31 24.48
CA ASN A 138 8.61 15.64 25.21
C ASN A 138 8.08 14.53 26.14
N VAL A 139 6.94 14.75 26.83
CA VAL A 139 6.29 13.70 27.63
C VAL A 139 5.81 12.55 26.76
N ILE A 140 5.14 12.85 25.63
CA ILE A 140 4.62 11.83 24.72
C ILE A 140 5.77 11.00 24.13
N VAL A 141 6.82 11.66 23.64
CA VAL A 141 8.00 10.99 23.06
C VAL A 141 8.78 10.23 24.13
N GLY A 142 8.89 10.76 25.35
CA GLY A 142 9.49 10.05 26.48
C GLY A 142 8.79 8.72 26.72
N LYS A 143 7.45 8.73 26.75
CA LYS A 143 6.66 7.50 26.89
C LYS A 143 6.80 6.56 25.70
N ILE A 144 6.82 7.08 24.47
CA ILE A 144 7.10 6.28 23.26
C ILE A 144 8.47 5.58 23.40
N ALA A 145 9.52 6.33 23.77
CA ALA A 145 10.86 5.79 23.92
C ALA A 145 10.94 4.69 24.98
N THR A 146 10.30 4.89 26.14
CA THR A 146 10.21 3.87 27.19
C THR A 146 9.47 2.63 26.68
N ASN A 147 8.33 2.80 26.00
CA ASN A 147 7.55 1.67 25.53
C ASN A 147 8.31 0.83 24.49
N LEU A 148 9.01 1.47 23.55
CA LEU A 148 9.85 0.79 22.57
C LEU A 148 11.06 0.08 23.20
N LYS A 149 11.56 0.55 24.36
CA LYS A 149 12.67 -0.08 25.07
C LYS A 149 12.22 -1.28 25.92
N CYS A 150 11.05 -1.19 26.54
CA CYS A 150 10.66 -2.09 27.62
C CYS A 150 9.62 -3.15 27.24
N TYR A 151 8.72 -2.90 26.28
CA TYR A 151 7.66 -3.84 25.88
C TYR A 151 8.08 -4.74 24.71
N THR A 152 9.27 -5.34 24.80
CA THR A 152 9.91 -6.10 23.72
C THR A 152 9.06 -7.25 23.19
N GLU A 153 8.28 -7.89 24.06
CA GLU A 153 7.47 -9.08 23.75
C GLU A 153 6.01 -8.76 23.37
N SER A 154 5.53 -7.52 23.61
CA SER A 154 4.12 -7.15 23.41
C SER A 154 3.90 -6.46 22.07
N GLU A 155 3.58 -7.24 21.02
CA GLU A 155 3.30 -6.73 19.66
C GLU A 155 2.22 -5.63 19.69
N GLU A 156 1.16 -5.81 20.48
CA GLU A 156 0.05 -4.85 20.55
C GLU A 156 0.49 -3.48 21.07
N VAL A 157 1.28 -3.42 22.15
CA VAL A 157 1.75 -2.15 22.74
C VAL A 157 2.72 -1.46 21.80
N ILE A 158 3.64 -2.22 21.19
CA ILE A 158 4.60 -1.70 20.22
C ILE A 158 3.87 -1.14 18.99
N ASP A 159 2.92 -1.86 18.41
CA ASP A 159 2.19 -1.40 17.23
C ASP A 159 1.38 -0.12 17.50
N HIS A 160 0.70 -0.03 18.66
CA HIS A 160 -0.02 1.20 19.03
C HIS A 160 0.95 2.36 19.29
N THR A 161 2.10 2.09 19.91
CA THR A 161 3.15 3.08 20.18
C THR A 161 3.75 3.62 18.88
N LEU A 162 4.04 2.75 17.93
CA LEU A 162 4.56 3.12 16.61
C LEU A 162 3.52 3.83 15.75
N SER A 163 2.24 3.44 15.84
CA SER A 163 1.15 4.18 15.17
C SER A 163 1.08 5.62 15.65
N LEU A 164 1.11 5.84 16.98
CA LEU A 164 1.14 7.17 17.57
C LEU A 164 2.39 7.95 17.12
N PHE A 165 3.56 7.31 17.15
CA PHE A 165 4.81 7.97 16.76
C PHE A 165 4.81 8.36 15.29
N LEU A 166 4.35 7.47 14.40
CA LEU A 166 4.22 7.74 12.98
C LEU A 166 3.26 8.90 12.70
N GLU A 167 2.10 8.94 13.37
CA GLU A 167 1.15 10.04 13.24
C GLU A 167 1.79 11.38 13.63
N LEU A 168 2.58 11.42 14.71
CA LEU A 168 3.30 12.62 15.13
C LEU A 168 4.40 13.03 14.13
N ALA A 169 5.20 12.07 13.64
CA ALA A 169 6.28 12.33 12.69
C ALA A 169 5.79 12.72 11.29
N SER A 170 4.64 12.20 10.85
CA SER A 170 4.07 12.51 9.52
C SER A 170 3.49 13.92 9.40
N GLY A 171 3.19 14.60 10.53
CA GLY A 171 2.75 16.00 10.54
C GLY A 171 3.93 16.96 10.30
N TYR A 172 3.78 17.96 9.45
CA TYR A 172 4.89 18.84 9.07
C TYR A 172 5.34 19.73 10.24
N MET A 173 4.41 20.38 10.95
CA MET A 173 4.76 21.23 12.08
C MET A 173 5.17 20.41 13.29
N THR A 174 4.40 19.36 13.58
CA THR A 174 4.68 18.43 14.68
C THR A 174 6.06 17.78 14.50
N GLY A 175 6.40 17.28 13.32
CA GLY A 175 7.70 16.67 13.03
C GLY A 175 8.89 17.63 13.17
N LYS A 176 8.73 18.91 12.79
CA LYS A 176 9.77 19.93 13.03
C LYS A 176 10.02 20.18 14.53
N LEU A 177 8.97 20.13 15.36
CA LEU A 177 9.11 20.25 16.80
C LEU A 177 9.74 18.99 17.41
N LEU A 178 9.37 17.80 16.92
CA LEU A 178 9.96 16.53 17.34
C LEU A 178 11.49 16.54 17.18
N LEU A 179 12.01 17.06 16.07
CA LEU A 179 13.45 17.14 15.82
C LEU A 179 14.22 18.05 16.80
N LYS A 180 13.53 18.91 17.56
CA LYS A 180 14.15 19.70 18.64
C LYS A 180 14.37 18.89 19.91
N LEU A 181 13.66 17.78 20.09
CA LEU A 181 13.70 16.96 21.30
C LEU A 181 14.93 16.04 21.29
N GLU A 182 15.69 16.04 22.39
CA GLU A 182 16.86 15.17 22.55
C GLU A 182 16.49 13.68 22.47
N THR A 183 15.32 13.29 22.97
CA THR A 183 14.83 11.91 22.87
C THR A 183 14.64 11.46 21.42
N VAL A 184 14.15 12.34 20.53
CA VAL A 184 14.00 12.03 19.10
C VAL A 184 15.35 11.94 18.41
N LYS A 185 16.25 12.89 18.69
CA LYS A 185 17.64 12.84 18.18
C LYS A 185 18.33 11.56 18.61
N PHE A 186 18.13 11.13 19.86
CA PHE A 186 18.64 9.85 20.37
C PHE A 186 18.06 8.67 19.59
N ILE A 187 16.74 8.60 19.39
CA ILE A 187 16.10 7.53 18.61
C ILE A 187 16.67 7.48 17.19
N VAL A 188 16.76 8.62 16.50
CA VAL A 188 17.28 8.69 15.11
C VAL A 188 18.74 8.28 15.04
N ALA A 189 19.58 8.66 16.01
CA ALA A 189 21.01 8.28 16.02
C ALA A 189 21.24 6.82 16.43
N HIS A 190 20.37 6.23 17.27
CA HIS A 190 20.58 4.95 17.94
C HIS A 190 19.45 3.94 17.70
N HIS A 191 18.95 3.85 16.46
CA HIS A 191 17.79 3.03 16.09
C HIS A 191 18.12 1.54 15.87
N THR A 192 19.08 0.98 16.62
CA THR A 192 19.50 -0.42 16.52
C THR A 192 18.91 -1.29 17.62
N ARG A 193 19.03 -2.62 17.48
CA ARG A 193 18.58 -3.59 18.50
C ARG A 193 19.24 -3.42 19.87
N GLU A 194 20.44 -2.80 19.93
CA GLU A 194 21.15 -2.53 21.18
C GLU A 194 20.38 -1.56 22.07
N HIS A 195 19.62 -0.64 21.48
CA HIS A 195 18.83 0.35 22.20
C HIS A 195 17.33 0.06 22.13
N PHE A 196 16.88 -0.73 21.16
CA PHE A 196 15.47 -1.08 20.95
C PHE A 196 15.33 -2.61 20.73
N PRO A 197 15.25 -3.40 21.81
CA PRO A 197 15.36 -4.87 21.70
C PRO A 197 14.18 -5.52 20.97
N PHE A 198 13.02 -4.85 20.84
CA PHE A 198 11.89 -5.35 20.05
C PHE A 198 12.25 -5.58 18.56
N LEU A 199 13.34 -5.01 18.07
CA LEU A 199 13.83 -5.20 16.70
C LEU A 199 14.45 -6.58 16.44
N GLU A 200 14.82 -7.29 17.51
CA GLU A 200 15.36 -8.66 17.45
C GLU A 200 14.24 -9.72 17.46
N GLU A 201 13.12 -9.43 18.11
CA GLU A 201 12.01 -10.35 18.25
C GLU A 201 11.26 -10.55 16.91
N TYR A 202 11.16 -11.80 16.45
CA TYR A 202 10.55 -12.11 15.16
C TYR A 202 9.06 -11.76 15.11
N ARG A 203 8.37 -11.88 16.26
CA ARG A 203 6.95 -11.52 16.40
C ARG A 203 6.70 -10.06 16.00
N CYS A 204 7.59 -9.15 16.40
CA CYS A 204 7.51 -7.71 16.12
C CYS A 204 8.07 -7.33 14.72
N SER A 205 8.29 -8.29 13.82
CA SER A 205 8.89 -8.01 12.50
C SER A 205 8.08 -7.04 11.64
N ARG A 206 6.75 -6.96 11.80
CA ARG A 206 5.92 -5.96 11.08
C ARG A 206 6.13 -4.56 11.64
N SER A 207 6.18 -4.44 12.97
CA SER A 207 6.45 -3.21 13.72
C SER A 207 7.77 -2.57 13.28
N ARG A 208 8.79 -3.38 12.98
CA ARG A 208 10.09 -2.93 12.43
C ARG A 208 9.94 -2.05 11.17
N THR A 209 9.08 -2.42 10.22
CA THR A 209 8.83 -1.57 9.04
C THR A 209 8.21 -0.22 9.41
N THR A 210 7.26 -0.18 10.35
CA THR A 210 6.63 1.06 10.82
C THR A 210 7.60 1.95 11.58
N PHE A 211 8.50 1.37 12.38
CA PHE A 211 9.54 2.08 13.10
C PHE A 211 10.49 2.80 12.13
N TYR A 212 11.06 2.07 11.16
CA TYR A 212 11.93 2.69 10.16
C TYR A 212 11.19 3.61 9.19
N TYR A 213 9.89 3.41 8.96
CA TYR A 213 9.07 4.38 8.24
C TYR A 213 8.95 5.70 9.00
N THR A 214 8.75 5.63 10.32
CA THR A 214 8.69 6.80 11.19
C THR A 214 10.03 7.53 11.27
N ILE A 215 11.12 6.80 11.45
CA ILE A 215 12.48 7.37 11.44
C ILE A 215 12.79 7.99 10.08
N GLY A 216 12.41 7.33 8.98
CA GLY A 216 12.60 7.88 7.64
C GLY A 216 11.98 9.26 7.48
N TRP A 217 10.75 9.47 7.98
CA TRP A 217 10.14 10.81 7.99
C TRP A 217 11.01 11.84 8.70
N LEU A 218 11.50 11.52 9.90
CA LEU A 218 12.33 12.43 10.69
C LEU A 218 13.67 12.73 10.02
N ILE A 219 14.35 11.72 9.45
CA ILE A 219 15.62 11.90 8.73
C ILE A 219 15.43 12.84 7.53
N PHE A 220 14.39 12.60 6.72
CA PHE A 220 14.16 13.38 5.51
C PHE A 220 13.62 14.79 5.78
N MET A 221 13.05 15.05 6.97
CA MET A 221 12.62 16.40 7.37
C MET A 221 13.78 17.36 7.67
N GLU A 222 14.95 16.86 8.08
CA GLU A 222 16.14 17.70 8.32
C GLU A 222 16.86 18.15 7.04
N ASP A 223 16.50 17.57 5.89
CA ASP A 223 16.99 17.90 4.54
C ASP A 223 18.53 17.95 4.39
N SER A 224 19.26 17.14 5.18
CA SER A 224 20.72 17.08 5.18
C SER A 224 21.26 15.73 4.71
N ALA A 225 22.05 15.73 3.64
CA ALA A 225 22.68 14.53 3.10
C ALA A 225 23.69 13.90 4.08
N VAL A 226 24.38 14.71 4.89
CA VAL A 226 25.34 14.24 5.89
C VAL A 226 24.63 13.48 7.00
N LYS A 227 23.52 14.06 7.51
CA LYS A 227 22.73 13.42 8.56
C LYS A 227 21.99 12.18 8.07
N PHE A 228 21.56 12.19 6.80
CA PHE A 228 21.06 10.98 6.14
C PHE A 228 22.14 9.88 6.18
N LYS A 229 23.35 10.15 5.69
CA LYS A 229 24.45 9.16 5.69
C LYS A 229 24.76 8.63 7.09
N SER A 230 24.93 9.51 8.09
CA SER A 230 25.21 9.08 9.47
C SER A 230 24.07 8.22 10.06
N SER A 231 22.82 8.52 9.71
CA SER A 231 21.67 7.72 10.14
C SER A 231 21.57 6.37 9.40
N MET A 232 22.20 6.24 8.22
CA MET A 232 22.22 4.98 7.46
C MET A 232 23.41 4.08 7.83
N ASP A 233 24.42 4.59 8.56
CA ASP A 233 25.63 3.84 8.95
C ASP A 233 25.35 2.49 9.63
N PRO A 234 24.38 2.36 10.56
CA PRO A 234 24.06 1.06 11.15
C PRO A 234 23.59 0.03 10.12
N LEU A 235 22.78 0.46 9.13
CA LEU A 235 22.31 -0.40 8.05
C LEU A 235 23.45 -0.73 7.07
N LEU A 236 24.35 0.21 6.83
CA LEU A 236 25.54 0.00 6.01
C LEU A 236 26.44 -1.10 6.60
N ARG A 237 26.61 -1.15 7.92
CA ARG A 237 27.36 -2.24 8.59
C ARG A 237 26.72 -3.61 8.35
N VAL A 238 25.39 -3.69 8.32
CA VAL A 238 24.67 -4.94 7.98
C VAL A 238 24.93 -5.33 6.52
N PHE A 239 24.90 -4.38 5.59
CA PHE A 239 25.28 -4.64 4.19
C PHE A 239 26.69 -5.20 4.07
N ILE A 240 27.69 -4.54 4.69
CA ILE A 240 29.09 -4.99 4.66
C ILE A 240 29.24 -6.39 5.24
N SER A 241 28.56 -6.69 6.35
CA SER A 241 28.55 -8.04 6.95
C SER A 241 27.96 -9.09 6.01
N LEU A 242 26.89 -8.77 5.30
CA LEU A 242 26.23 -9.69 4.37
C LEU A 242 27.04 -9.89 3.08
N GLU A 243 27.67 -8.82 2.57
CA GLU A 243 28.52 -8.84 1.38
C GLU A 243 29.79 -9.66 1.58
N SER A 244 30.38 -9.57 2.78
CA SER A 244 31.56 -10.36 3.18
C SER A 244 31.24 -11.83 3.51
N THR A 245 29.96 -12.22 3.60
CA THR A 245 29.58 -13.59 3.94
C THR A 245 29.77 -14.54 2.74
N PRO A 246 30.56 -15.63 2.87
CA PRO A 246 30.74 -16.63 1.82
C PRO A 246 29.43 -17.32 1.42
N ASP A 247 29.32 -17.73 0.17
CA ASP A 247 28.10 -18.35 -0.40
C ASP A 247 27.66 -19.62 0.35
N ALA A 248 28.62 -20.42 0.82
CA ALA A 248 28.36 -21.64 1.58
C ALA A 248 27.67 -21.37 2.93
N MET A 249 27.91 -20.22 3.55
CA MET A 249 27.32 -19.82 4.84
C MET A 249 26.06 -18.97 4.67
N PHE A 250 25.66 -18.68 3.45
CA PHE A 250 24.57 -17.75 3.17
C PHE A 250 23.18 -18.31 3.54
N ARG A 251 23.07 -19.63 3.75
CA ARG A 251 21.84 -20.29 4.22
C ARG A 251 21.75 -20.47 5.74
N THR A 252 22.52 -19.71 6.52
CA THR A 252 22.45 -19.72 7.98
C THR A 252 21.31 -18.85 8.52
N ASP A 253 20.80 -19.18 9.72
CA ASP A 253 19.73 -18.41 10.36
C ASP A 253 20.15 -16.97 10.68
N THR A 254 21.42 -16.73 10.98
CA THR A 254 21.97 -15.38 11.20
C THR A 254 21.81 -14.51 9.96
N VAL A 255 22.18 -15.02 8.78
CA VAL A 255 22.01 -14.34 7.49
C VAL A 255 20.53 -14.18 7.15
N LYS A 256 19.72 -15.21 7.40
CA LYS A 256 18.26 -15.18 7.20
C LYS A 256 17.62 -14.01 7.96
N TYR A 257 17.86 -13.90 9.27
CA TYR A 257 17.28 -12.84 10.09
C TYR A 257 17.84 -11.46 9.75
N ALA A 258 19.13 -11.37 9.42
CA ALA A 258 19.75 -10.12 8.97
C ALA A 258 19.13 -9.60 7.66
N LEU A 259 18.91 -10.47 6.66
CA LEU A 259 18.24 -10.12 5.41
C LEU A 259 16.78 -9.69 5.63
N ILE A 260 16.03 -10.44 6.44
CA ILE A 260 14.63 -10.11 6.77
C ILE A 260 14.55 -8.73 7.42
N GLY A 261 15.40 -8.47 8.41
CA GLY A 261 15.50 -7.20 9.10
C GLY A 261 15.83 -6.06 8.14
N LEU A 262 16.94 -6.18 7.40
CA LEU A 262 17.41 -5.17 6.47
C LEU A 262 16.36 -4.80 5.41
N MET A 263 15.68 -5.79 4.80
CA MET A 263 14.65 -5.52 3.80
C MET A 263 13.42 -4.82 4.39
N ARG A 264 13.07 -5.10 5.65
CA ARG A 264 11.97 -4.43 6.35
C ARG A 264 12.31 -3.00 6.72
N ASP A 265 13.55 -2.75 7.10
CA ASP A 265 14.08 -1.43 7.47
C ASP A 265 14.13 -0.53 6.26
N LEU A 266 14.78 -1.00 5.19
CA LEU A 266 14.87 -0.28 3.92
C LEU A 266 13.50 -0.03 3.32
N ARG A 267 12.56 -0.97 3.46
CA ARG A 267 11.17 -0.75 3.04
C ARG A 267 10.53 0.39 3.82
N GLY A 268 10.73 0.46 5.14
CA GLY A 268 10.25 1.58 5.95
C GLY A 268 10.82 2.91 5.48
N ILE A 269 12.14 2.99 5.31
CA ILE A 269 12.83 4.20 4.85
C ILE A 269 12.37 4.59 3.43
N ALA A 270 12.26 3.63 2.51
CA ALA A 270 11.75 3.87 1.16
C ALA A 270 10.28 4.31 1.17
N MET A 271 9.47 3.88 2.16
CA MET A 271 8.12 4.39 2.31
C MET A 271 8.10 5.89 2.70
N ALA A 272 9.14 6.40 3.36
CA ALA A 272 9.23 7.82 3.77
C ALA A 272 9.70 8.77 2.66
N THR A 273 10.22 8.25 1.54
CA THR A 273 10.65 9.12 0.43
C THR A 273 9.44 9.56 -0.41
N ASN A 274 9.05 10.83 -0.26
CA ASN A 274 7.89 11.43 -0.94
C ASN A 274 8.29 12.55 -1.91
N SER A 275 9.57 12.72 -2.19
CA SER A 275 10.08 13.72 -3.13
C SER A 275 11.23 13.16 -3.95
N ARG A 276 11.47 13.76 -5.12
CA ARG A 276 12.62 13.43 -5.97
C ARG A 276 13.95 13.48 -5.20
N ARG A 277 14.14 14.51 -4.36
CA ARG A 277 15.37 14.69 -3.57
C ARG A 277 15.58 13.58 -2.54
N THR A 278 14.54 13.27 -1.75
CA THR A 278 14.64 12.24 -0.69
C THR A 278 14.81 10.85 -1.29
N TYR A 279 14.13 10.56 -2.40
CA TYR A 279 14.37 9.34 -3.17
C TYR A 279 15.79 9.29 -3.74
N GLY A 280 16.29 10.39 -4.32
CA GLY A 280 17.64 10.49 -4.85
C GLY A 280 18.71 10.14 -3.80
N LEU A 281 18.60 10.68 -2.58
CA LEU A 281 19.52 10.32 -1.48
C LEU A 281 19.55 8.82 -1.18
N LEU A 282 18.37 8.18 -1.14
CA LEU A 282 18.27 6.74 -0.90
C LEU A 282 18.77 5.92 -2.10
N PHE A 283 18.47 6.37 -3.31
CA PHE A 283 18.90 5.72 -4.55
C PHE A 283 20.41 5.75 -4.69
N ASP A 284 21.05 6.90 -4.51
CA ASP A 284 22.50 7.07 -4.61
C ASP A 284 23.25 6.33 -3.49
N TRP A 285 22.60 6.13 -2.34
CA TRP A 285 23.16 5.33 -1.25
C TRP A 285 23.10 3.83 -1.53
N LEU A 286 22.04 3.34 -2.19
CA LEU A 286 21.83 1.91 -2.45
C LEU A 286 22.47 1.43 -3.76
N TYR A 287 22.30 2.20 -4.84
CA TYR A 287 22.75 1.88 -6.19
C TYR A 287 24.11 2.54 -6.49
N PRO A 288 25.08 1.84 -7.13
CA PRO A 288 25.03 0.44 -7.56
C PRO A 288 25.52 -0.55 -6.50
N THR A 289 26.27 -0.07 -5.50
CA THR A 289 27.13 -0.87 -4.62
C THR A 289 26.39 -2.00 -3.89
N HIS A 290 25.19 -1.72 -3.38
CA HIS A 290 24.46 -2.63 -2.51
C HIS A 290 23.34 -3.40 -3.22
N MET A 291 23.07 -3.14 -4.51
CA MET A 291 22.09 -3.93 -5.28
C MET A 291 22.44 -5.42 -5.43
N PRO A 292 23.72 -5.82 -5.61
CA PRO A 292 24.08 -7.24 -5.76
C PRO A 292 23.64 -8.13 -4.59
N ILE A 293 23.57 -7.62 -3.36
CA ILE A 293 23.15 -8.43 -2.21
C ILE A 293 21.66 -8.80 -2.28
N LEU A 294 20.82 -8.00 -2.93
CA LEU A 294 19.41 -8.32 -3.14
C LEU A 294 19.29 -9.49 -4.14
N LEU A 295 20.12 -9.47 -5.19
CA LEU A 295 20.18 -10.55 -6.17
C LEU A 295 20.73 -11.85 -5.56
N LYS A 296 21.74 -11.75 -4.69
CA LYS A 296 22.26 -12.88 -3.89
C LYS A 296 21.17 -13.41 -2.94
N GLY A 297 20.50 -12.51 -2.21
CA GLY A 297 19.38 -12.80 -1.32
C GLY A 297 18.29 -13.64 -1.98
N ILE A 298 17.75 -13.15 -3.10
CA ILE A 298 16.66 -13.84 -3.82
C ILE A 298 17.12 -15.16 -4.44
N SER A 299 18.40 -15.26 -4.85
CA SER A 299 18.94 -16.45 -5.50
C SER A 299 19.16 -17.62 -4.54
N HIS A 300 19.65 -17.35 -3.33
CA HIS A 300 19.91 -18.39 -2.33
C HIS A 300 18.67 -18.77 -1.51
N TRP A 301 17.70 -17.86 -1.38
CA TRP A 301 16.52 -18.04 -0.53
C TRP A 301 15.21 -18.16 -1.30
N ALA A 302 15.23 -18.49 -2.60
CA ALA A 302 14.03 -18.53 -3.47
C ALA A 302 12.90 -19.43 -2.92
N ASP A 303 13.27 -20.49 -2.21
CA ASP A 303 12.44 -21.49 -1.52
C ASP A 303 11.97 -21.09 -0.11
N THR A 304 12.37 -19.92 0.40
CA THR A 304 12.03 -19.47 1.75
C THR A 304 11.21 -18.18 1.72
N PRO A 305 9.87 -18.27 1.73
CA PRO A 305 8.95 -17.12 1.64
C PRO A 305 9.17 -16.04 2.70
N GLU A 306 9.70 -16.42 3.86
CA GLU A 306 10.03 -15.51 4.96
C GLU A 306 11.08 -14.46 4.57
N VAL A 307 12.02 -14.82 3.69
CA VAL A 307 13.09 -13.95 3.18
C VAL A 307 12.66 -13.27 1.87
N THR A 308 12.06 -14.03 0.93
CA THR A 308 11.67 -13.49 -0.37
C THR A 308 10.56 -12.45 -0.26
N THR A 309 9.58 -12.65 0.63
CA THR A 309 8.44 -11.72 0.77
C THR A 309 8.90 -10.32 1.21
N PRO A 310 9.69 -10.11 2.28
CA PRO A 310 10.22 -8.80 2.62
C PRO A 310 11.04 -8.16 1.50
N LEU A 311 11.90 -8.92 0.84
CA LEU A 311 12.77 -8.45 -0.24
C LEU A 311 11.95 -7.96 -1.44
N LEU A 312 11.01 -8.77 -1.92
CA LEU A 312 10.11 -8.38 -3.01
C LEU A 312 9.22 -7.19 -2.62
N LYS A 313 8.76 -7.11 -1.36
CA LYS A 313 8.00 -5.95 -0.88
C LYS A 313 8.82 -4.68 -0.77
N PHE A 314 10.11 -4.78 -0.43
CA PHE A 314 11.03 -3.66 -0.50
C PHE A 314 11.14 -3.18 -1.94
N MET A 315 11.43 -4.09 -2.89
CA MET A 315 11.55 -3.73 -4.31
C MET A 315 10.26 -3.14 -4.86
N ALA A 316 9.10 -3.70 -4.50
CA ALA A 316 7.80 -3.17 -4.92
C ALA A 316 7.58 -1.74 -4.43
N GLU A 317 8.05 -1.41 -3.22
CA GLU A 317 8.05 -0.03 -2.74
C GLU A 317 9.08 0.81 -3.49
N PHE A 318 10.31 0.33 -3.67
CA PHE A 318 11.40 1.10 -4.27
C PHE A 318 11.10 1.56 -5.71
N VAL A 319 10.42 0.72 -6.51
CA VAL A 319 10.04 1.04 -7.90
C VAL A 319 8.75 1.84 -8.06
N LEU A 320 8.04 2.11 -6.96
CA LEU A 320 6.76 2.82 -7.00
C LEU A 320 6.98 4.32 -7.20
N ASN A 321 6.48 4.88 -8.31
CA ASN A 321 6.51 6.33 -8.56
C ASN A 321 5.36 7.06 -7.84
N LYS A 322 5.37 7.07 -6.50
CA LYS A 322 4.42 7.88 -5.72
C LYS A 322 4.89 9.33 -5.62
N ALA A 323 3.95 10.26 -5.65
CA ALA A 323 4.22 11.70 -5.57
C ALA A 323 5.29 12.19 -6.59
N GLN A 324 5.38 11.54 -7.76
CA GLN A 324 6.37 11.86 -8.80
C GLN A 324 7.84 11.82 -8.30
N ARG A 325 8.15 10.98 -7.31
CA ARG A 325 9.51 10.88 -6.75
C ARG A 325 10.52 10.23 -7.70
N LEU A 326 10.08 9.42 -8.66
CA LEU A 326 10.92 8.78 -9.67
C LEU A 326 11.04 9.65 -10.93
N THR A 327 11.23 10.96 -10.76
CA THR A 327 11.43 11.89 -11.87
C THR A 327 12.93 12.12 -12.07
N PHE A 328 13.55 11.29 -12.90
CA PHE A 328 14.95 11.46 -13.28
C PHE A 328 15.11 12.56 -14.32
N ASP A 329 16.28 13.19 -14.39
CA ASP A 329 16.58 14.13 -15.47
C ASP A 329 16.60 13.40 -16.82
N SER A 330 16.26 14.09 -17.91
CA SER A 330 16.23 13.52 -19.26
C SER A 330 17.58 12.94 -19.72
N SER A 331 18.68 13.39 -19.13
CA SER A 331 20.04 12.89 -19.35
C SER A 331 20.44 11.73 -18.43
N SER A 332 19.62 11.39 -17.43
CA SER A 332 19.97 10.40 -16.41
C SER A 332 19.60 8.98 -16.86
N PRO A 333 20.54 8.02 -16.84
CA PRO A 333 20.25 6.63 -17.13
C PRO A 333 19.60 5.90 -15.94
N ASN A 334 19.37 6.57 -14.81
CA ASN A 334 18.98 5.93 -13.54
C ASN A 334 17.67 5.15 -13.63
N GLY A 335 16.69 5.61 -14.42
CA GLY A 335 15.44 4.88 -14.64
C GLY A 335 15.67 3.54 -15.36
N ILE A 336 16.52 3.55 -16.39
CA ILE A 336 16.89 2.34 -17.16
C ILE A 336 17.67 1.38 -16.25
N LEU A 337 18.64 1.90 -15.49
CA LEU A 337 19.45 1.10 -14.57
C LEU A 337 18.60 0.46 -13.47
N LEU A 338 17.65 1.21 -12.89
CA LEU A 338 16.69 0.68 -11.93
C LEU A 338 15.87 -0.47 -12.54
N PHE A 339 15.36 -0.29 -13.76
CA PHE A 339 14.60 -1.34 -14.42
C PHE A 339 15.45 -2.58 -14.74
N ARG A 340 16.73 -2.42 -15.09
CA ARG A 340 17.65 -3.54 -15.28
C ARG A 340 17.83 -4.35 -14.00
N GLU A 341 17.98 -3.71 -12.84
CA GLU A 341 18.05 -4.41 -11.56
C GLU A 341 16.73 -5.12 -11.21
N VAL A 342 15.58 -4.50 -11.51
CA VAL A 342 14.26 -5.13 -11.36
C VAL A 342 14.15 -6.38 -12.23
N SER A 343 14.53 -6.28 -13.51
CA SER A 343 14.51 -7.40 -14.45
C SER A 343 15.38 -8.56 -13.95
N LYS A 344 16.64 -8.30 -13.59
CA LYS A 344 17.56 -9.32 -13.04
C LYS A 344 16.96 -10.04 -11.83
N LEU A 345 16.37 -9.28 -10.90
CA LEU A 345 15.77 -9.82 -9.68
C LEU A 345 14.55 -10.68 -9.97
N LEU A 346 13.66 -10.24 -10.87
CA LEU A 346 12.47 -10.99 -11.27
C LEU A 346 12.83 -12.28 -12.02
N VAL A 347 13.81 -12.22 -12.94
CA VAL A 347 14.30 -13.39 -13.67
C VAL A 347 14.97 -14.39 -12.73
N ALA A 348 15.80 -13.92 -11.80
CA ALA A 348 16.46 -14.77 -10.80
C ALA A 348 15.47 -15.46 -9.87
N TYR A 349 14.39 -14.79 -9.49
CA TYR A 349 13.31 -15.39 -8.69
C TYR A 349 12.47 -16.37 -9.51
N GLY A 350 11.94 -15.90 -10.65
CA GLY A 350 10.99 -16.65 -11.47
C GLY A 350 11.59 -17.93 -12.04
N SER A 351 12.85 -17.93 -12.46
CA SER A 351 13.52 -19.13 -12.97
C SER A 351 13.61 -20.26 -11.93
N ARG A 352 13.64 -19.93 -10.64
CA ARG A 352 13.75 -20.89 -9.53
C ARG A 352 12.41 -21.30 -8.94
N ILE A 353 11.41 -20.42 -8.94
CA ILE A 353 10.09 -20.76 -8.35
C ILE A 353 9.38 -21.89 -9.12
N PHE A 354 9.69 -22.08 -10.41
CA PHE A 354 9.12 -23.17 -11.21
C PHE A 354 9.67 -24.54 -10.87
N SER A 355 10.91 -24.64 -10.37
CA SER A 355 11.52 -25.92 -10.04
C SER A 355 11.16 -26.42 -8.64
N LEU A 356 10.49 -25.59 -7.83
CA LEU A 356 10.12 -25.93 -6.47
C LEU A 356 8.81 -26.76 -6.42
N PRO A 357 8.74 -27.79 -5.57
CA PRO A 357 7.55 -28.63 -5.44
C PRO A 357 6.38 -27.85 -4.85
N ASN A 358 5.16 -28.19 -5.27
CA ASN A 358 3.95 -27.63 -4.68
C ASN A 358 3.78 -28.20 -3.25
N THR A 359 3.83 -27.31 -2.25
CA THR A 359 3.61 -27.64 -0.83
C THR A 359 2.13 -27.49 -0.45
N SER A 360 1.75 -27.88 0.77
CA SER A 360 0.37 -27.80 1.26
C SER A 360 -0.20 -26.37 1.33
N ASP A 361 0.65 -25.35 1.54
CA ASP A 361 0.27 -23.93 1.48
C ASP A 361 0.85 -23.26 0.23
N ILE A 362 0.25 -23.59 -0.92
CA ILE A 362 0.62 -23.05 -2.24
C ILE A 362 0.52 -21.51 -2.25
N TYR A 363 -0.43 -20.94 -1.50
CA TYR A 363 -0.60 -19.49 -1.46
C TYR A 363 0.60 -18.81 -0.82
N ALA A 364 0.98 -19.19 0.41
CA ALA A 364 2.08 -18.55 1.11
C ALA A 364 3.42 -18.79 0.41
N PHE A 365 3.59 -19.98 -0.18
CA PHE A 365 4.86 -20.40 -0.78
C PHE A 365 5.08 -19.85 -2.19
N LYS A 366 4.03 -19.84 -3.03
CA LYS A 366 4.15 -19.53 -4.46
C LYS A 366 3.35 -18.29 -4.85
N TYR A 367 2.03 -18.30 -4.66
CA TYR A 367 1.16 -17.24 -5.17
C TYR A 367 1.48 -15.87 -4.56
N LYS A 368 1.85 -15.85 -3.28
CA LYS A 368 2.14 -14.62 -2.57
C LYS A 368 3.29 -13.83 -3.18
N ALA A 369 4.38 -14.53 -3.46
CA ALA A 369 5.56 -13.90 -4.05
C ALA A 369 5.32 -13.57 -5.53
N ILE A 370 4.61 -14.43 -6.28
CA ILE A 370 4.23 -14.15 -7.68
C ILE A 370 3.42 -12.85 -7.79
N TRP A 371 2.37 -12.65 -6.98
CA TRP A 371 1.58 -11.42 -7.09
C TRP A 371 2.39 -10.17 -6.72
N ILE A 372 3.35 -10.29 -5.79
CA ILE A 372 4.26 -9.18 -5.48
C ILE A 372 5.17 -8.92 -6.68
N SER A 373 5.72 -9.95 -7.32
CA SER A 373 6.53 -9.84 -8.54
C SER A 373 5.77 -9.17 -9.69
N LEU A 374 4.51 -9.54 -9.92
CA LEU A 374 3.64 -8.86 -10.88
C LEU A 374 3.45 -7.39 -10.50
N THR A 375 3.23 -7.09 -9.22
CA THR A 375 3.11 -5.72 -8.72
C THR A 375 4.38 -4.89 -8.95
N ILE A 376 5.57 -5.48 -8.74
CA ILE A 376 6.86 -4.82 -9.03
C ILE A 376 6.92 -4.43 -10.51
N LEU A 377 6.64 -5.39 -11.39
CA LEU A 377 6.74 -5.17 -12.83
C LEU A 377 5.69 -4.15 -13.31
N SER A 378 4.43 -4.27 -12.91
CA SER A 378 3.39 -3.30 -13.24
C SER A 378 3.79 -1.88 -12.85
N ARG A 379 4.29 -1.69 -11.63
CA ARG A 379 4.74 -0.36 -11.14
C ARG A 379 5.93 0.17 -11.91
N ALA A 380 6.83 -0.70 -12.35
CA ALA A 380 8.00 -0.31 -13.12
C ALA A 380 7.63 0.09 -14.55
N LEU A 381 6.73 -0.67 -15.19
CA LEU A 381 6.23 -0.39 -16.53
C LEU A 381 5.33 0.85 -16.58
N SER A 382 4.43 1.03 -15.60
CA SER A 382 3.52 2.18 -15.51
C SER A 382 4.11 3.41 -14.81
N GLY A 383 5.39 3.36 -14.44
CA GLY A 383 6.03 4.37 -13.60
C GLY A 383 6.40 5.67 -14.32
N ASN A 384 6.39 5.67 -15.67
CA ASN A 384 6.75 6.80 -16.54
C ASN A 384 8.17 7.35 -16.34
N TYR A 385 9.09 6.56 -15.77
CA TYR A 385 10.48 6.96 -15.53
C TYR A 385 11.49 6.20 -16.40
N VAL A 386 11.02 5.35 -17.31
CA VAL A 386 11.84 4.57 -18.23
C VAL A 386 11.25 4.72 -19.63
N ASN A 387 12.09 5.02 -20.62
CA ASN A 387 11.71 4.89 -22.01
C ASN A 387 12.08 3.47 -22.49
N PHE A 388 11.08 2.62 -22.63
CA PHE A 388 11.30 1.20 -22.94
C PHE A 388 11.79 0.95 -24.38
N GLY A 389 11.59 1.88 -25.31
CA GLY A 389 12.13 1.75 -26.68
C GLY A 389 13.66 1.72 -26.71
N VAL A 390 14.30 2.22 -25.65
CA VAL A 390 15.76 2.22 -25.50
C VAL A 390 16.34 0.80 -25.40
N PHE A 391 15.61 -0.15 -24.79
CA PHE A 391 16.08 -1.53 -24.67
C PHE A 391 16.23 -2.20 -26.03
N GLU A 392 15.26 -2.00 -26.92
CA GLU A 392 15.30 -2.53 -28.28
C GLU A 392 16.43 -1.90 -29.11
N LEU A 393 16.62 -0.59 -28.99
CA LEU A 393 17.69 0.14 -29.69
C LEU A 393 19.10 -0.30 -29.30
N TYR A 394 19.33 -0.65 -28.03
CA TYR A 394 20.63 -1.11 -27.54
C TYR A 394 20.77 -2.64 -27.51
N GLY A 395 19.76 -3.39 -27.96
CA GLY A 395 19.76 -4.86 -27.91
C GLY A 395 19.77 -5.44 -26.48
N ASP A 396 19.33 -4.67 -25.48
CA ASP A 396 19.24 -5.12 -24.09
C ASP A 396 17.95 -5.93 -23.88
N ARG A 397 18.11 -7.20 -23.50
CA ARG A 397 17.02 -8.15 -23.31
C ARG A 397 16.27 -7.99 -21.97
N ALA A 398 16.66 -7.07 -21.10
CA ALA A 398 16.08 -6.92 -19.77
C ALA A 398 14.55 -6.81 -19.77
N LEU A 399 13.96 -6.06 -20.71
CA LEU A 399 12.49 -5.94 -20.82
C LEU A 399 11.84 -7.25 -21.28
N ALA A 400 12.37 -7.86 -22.34
CA ALA A 400 11.85 -9.10 -22.90
C ALA A 400 11.90 -10.24 -21.87
N ASP A 401 13.03 -10.39 -21.18
CA ASP A 401 13.23 -11.46 -20.19
C ASP A 401 12.33 -11.25 -18.94
N ALA A 402 12.10 -10.00 -18.52
CA ALA A 402 11.19 -9.67 -17.43
C ALA A 402 9.72 -9.95 -17.79
N LEU A 403 9.30 -9.62 -19.01
CA LEU A 403 7.95 -9.90 -19.50
C LEU A 403 7.70 -11.40 -19.67
N ASP A 404 8.66 -12.12 -20.25
CA ASP A 404 8.59 -13.59 -20.42
C ASP A 404 8.49 -14.31 -19.07
N ILE A 405 9.33 -13.96 -18.09
CA ILE A 405 9.27 -14.61 -16.78
C ILE A 405 7.98 -14.27 -16.03
N ALA A 406 7.49 -13.03 -16.12
CA ALA A 406 6.23 -12.63 -15.50
C ALA A 406 5.03 -13.34 -16.13
N LEU A 407 5.04 -13.51 -17.45
CA LEU A 407 4.02 -14.26 -18.16
C LEU A 407 4.03 -15.74 -17.74
N LYS A 408 5.20 -16.39 -17.71
CA LYS A 408 5.35 -17.76 -17.22
C LYS A 408 4.87 -17.93 -15.77
N MET A 409 5.18 -16.97 -14.89
CA MET A 409 4.72 -17.00 -13.50
C MET A 409 3.20 -16.92 -13.42
N THR A 410 2.62 -16.09 -14.27
CA THR A 410 1.17 -15.89 -14.36
C THR A 410 0.45 -17.13 -14.87
N LEU A 411 0.93 -17.72 -15.97
CA LEU A 411 0.36 -18.92 -16.57
C LEU A 411 0.54 -20.17 -15.70
N SER A 412 1.47 -20.14 -14.75
CA SER A 412 1.66 -21.23 -13.77
C SER A 412 0.55 -21.34 -12.72
N ILE A 413 -0.37 -20.37 -12.67
CA ILE A 413 -1.47 -20.33 -11.71
C ILE A 413 -2.80 -20.56 -12.46
N PRO A 414 -3.63 -21.53 -12.04
CA PRO A 414 -4.96 -21.70 -12.60
C PRO A 414 -5.82 -20.45 -12.45
N LEU A 415 -6.62 -20.12 -13.47
CA LEU A 415 -7.52 -18.94 -13.43
C LEU A 415 -8.48 -18.98 -12.22
N ALA A 416 -8.97 -20.17 -11.84
CA ALA A 416 -9.81 -20.33 -10.66
C ALA A 416 -9.14 -19.83 -9.37
N ASP A 417 -7.84 -20.12 -9.18
CA ASP A 417 -7.08 -19.64 -8.03
C ASP A 417 -6.81 -18.13 -8.12
N ILE A 418 -6.53 -17.62 -9.32
CA ILE A 418 -6.37 -16.17 -9.55
C ILE A 418 -7.62 -15.42 -9.09
N LEU A 419 -8.81 -15.92 -9.42
CA LEU A 419 -10.09 -15.31 -9.05
C LEU A 419 -10.46 -15.54 -7.56
N ALA A 420 -10.00 -16.64 -6.95
CA ALA A 420 -10.25 -16.93 -5.53
C ALA A 420 -9.46 -16.00 -4.58
N TYR A 421 -8.20 -15.69 -4.91
CA TYR A 421 -7.32 -14.92 -4.02
C TYR A 421 -7.30 -13.42 -4.36
N ARG A 422 -8.10 -12.60 -3.66
CA ARG A 422 -8.25 -11.14 -3.89
C ARG A 422 -6.97 -10.34 -4.20
N LYS A 423 -5.86 -10.60 -3.49
CA LYS A 423 -4.58 -9.88 -3.71
C LYS A 423 -3.92 -10.29 -5.02
N LEU A 424 -4.00 -11.57 -5.37
CA LEU A 424 -3.50 -12.09 -6.63
C LEU A 424 -4.37 -11.60 -7.79
N THR A 425 -5.70 -11.61 -7.64
CA THR A 425 -6.64 -11.09 -8.65
C THR A 425 -6.31 -9.63 -9.00
N ARG A 426 -6.12 -8.78 -7.99
CA ARG A 426 -5.77 -7.36 -8.19
C ARG A 426 -4.42 -7.19 -8.88
N ALA A 427 -3.40 -7.95 -8.50
CA ALA A 427 -2.09 -7.85 -9.13
C ALA A 427 -2.11 -8.36 -10.58
N TYR A 428 -2.86 -9.43 -10.85
CA TYR A 428 -3.02 -10.02 -12.18
C TYR A 428 -3.66 -9.03 -13.16
N PHE A 429 -4.85 -8.50 -12.83
CA PHE A 429 -5.54 -7.58 -13.75
C PHE A 429 -4.85 -6.22 -13.86
N ALA A 430 -4.20 -5.73 -12.80
CA ALA A 430 -3.35 -4.55 -12.90
C ALA A 430 -2.13 -4.78 -13.81
N PHE A 431 -1.58 -5.98 -13.86
CA PHE A 431 -0.52 -6.34 -14.79
C PHE A 431 -1.04 -6.43 -16.24
N LEU A 432 -2.18 -7.10 -16.46
CA LEU A 432 -2.78 -7.18 -17.79
C LEU A 432 -3.13 -5.81 -18.35
N GLU A 433 -3.72 -4.92 -17.55
CA GLU A 433 -4.01 -3.53 -17.96
C GLU A 433 -2.76 -2.84 -18.51
N VAL A 434 -1.63 -2.95 -17.81
CA VAL A 434 -0.37 -2.33 -18.25
C VAL A 434 0.16 -2.98 -19.54
N LEU A 435 0.04 -4.31 -19.68
CA LEU A 435 0.45 -4.99 -20.91
C LEU A 435 -0.38 -4.56 -22.12
N PHE A 436 -1.71 -4.53 -22.00
CA PHE A 436 -2.59 -4.14 -23.10
C PHE A 436 -2.46 -2.65 -23.45
N ASN A 437 -2.18 -1.78 -22.47
CA ASN A 437 -2.09 -0.34 -22.70
C ASN A 437 -0.74 0.10 -23.26
N SER A 438 0.37 -0.49 -22.80
CA SER A 438 1.72 0.00 -23.10
C SER A 438 2.61 -1.00 -23.83
N HIS A 439 2.28 -2.29 -23.80
CA HIS A 439 3.11 -3.36 -24.37
C HIS A 439 2.28 -4.34 -25.22
N ILE A 440 1.25 -3.85 -25.92
CA ILE A 440 0.30 -4.71 -26.65
C ILE A 440 0.99 -5.60 -27.69
N VAL A 441 2.05 -5.11 -28.34
CA VAL A 441 2.84 -5.86 -29.33
C VAL A 441 3.41 -7.16 -28.74
N PHE A 442 3.83 -7.14 -27.47
CA PHE A 442 4.31 -8.34 -26.79
C PHE A 442 3.20 -9.40 -26.66
N ILE A 443 1.99 -8.99 -26.28
CA ILE A 443 0.82 -9.89 -26.16
C ILE A 443 0.43 -10.46 -27.53
N LEU A 444 0.47 -9.65 -28.58
CA LEU A 444 0.10 -10.07 -29.94
C LEU A 444 1.12 -11.02 -30.57
N ASN A 445 2.35 -11.11 -30.06
CA ASN A 445 3.37 -12.03 -30.55
C ASN A 445 3.32 -13.41 -29.86
N LEU A 446 2.39 -13.62 -28.92
CA LEU A 446 2.19 -14.91 -28.27
C LEU A 446 1.52 -15.92 -29.20
N ASP A 447 1.56 -17.20 -28.82
CA ASP A 447 0.76 -18.23 -29.49
C ASP A 447 -0.74 -18.02 -29.21
N THR A 448 -1.60 -18.51 -30.11
CA THR A 448 -3.04 -18.23 -30.01
C THR A 448 -3.66 -18.79 -28.74
N ASN A 449 -3.23 -19.94 -28.25
CA ASN A 449 -3.82 -20.53 -27.04
C ASN A 449 -3.53 -19.65 -25.82
N THR A 450 -2.30 -19.19 -25.68
CA THR A 450 -1.91 -18.27 -24.60
C THR A 450 -2.63 -16.92 -24.72
N PHE A 451 -2.69 -16.34 -25.92
CA PHE A 451 -3.42 -15.10 -26.17
C PHE A 451 -4.90 -15.24 -25.78
N MET A 452 -5.56 -16.32 -26.21
CA MET A 452 -6.97 -16.57 -25.93
C MET A 452 -7.24 -16.79 -24.45
N HIS A 453 -6.35 -17.50 -23.74
CA HIS A 453 -6.47 -17.65 -22.29
C HIS A 453 -6.40 -16.29 -21.57
N ILE A 454 -5.49 -15.41 -21.97
CA ILE A 454 -5.34 -14.07 -21.38
C ILE A 454 -6.53 -13.18 -21.75
N ALA A 455 -6.93 -13.13 -23.02
CA ALA A 455 -8.05 -12.31 -23.46
C ALA A 455 -9.38 -12.78 -22.85
N GLY A 456 -9.62 -14.08 -22.79
CA GLY A 456 -10.80 -14.67 -22.13
C GLY A 456 -10.82 -14.43 -20.62
N SER A 457 -9.66 -14.34 -19.96
CA SER A 457 -9.59 -13.97 -18.55
C SER A 457 -10.15 -12.56 -18.28
N LEU A 458 -10.05 -11.62 -19.24
CA LEU A 458 -10.59 -10.27 -19.09
C LEU A 458 -12.11 -10.29 -18.99
N GLU A 459 -12.79 -11.17 -19.72
CA GLU A 459 -14.24 -11.36 -19.61
C GLU A 459 -14.62 -11.82 -18.19
N SER A 460 -13.87 -12.77 -17.63
CA SER A 460 -14.08 -13.23 -16.25
C SER A 460 -13.84 -12.12 -15.22
N GLY A 461 -12.88 -11.23 -15.47
CA GLY A 461 -12.59 -10.06 -14.63
C GLY A 461 -13.66 -8.97 -14.72
N LEU A 462 -14.28 -8.78 -15.89
CA LEU A 462 -15.40 -7.85 -16.10
C LEU A 462 -16.62 -8.25 -15.26
N LYS A 463 -16.92 -9.55 -15.17
CA LYS A 463 -18.01 -10.12 -14.34
C LYS A 463 -17.70 -10.11 -12.84
N GLY A 464 -16.52 -9.63 -12.44
CA GLY A 464 -16.11 -9.59 -11.04
C GLY A 464 -16.81 -8.49 -10.23
N LEU A 465 -17.01 -8.72 -8.93
CA LEU A 465 -17.66 -7.77 -8.01
C LEU A 465 -16.83 -6.51 -7.69
N ASP A 466 -15.51 -6.53 -7.91
CA ASP A 466 -14.64 -5.40 -7.60
C ASP A 466 -14.62 -4.40 -8.78
N ALA A 467 -15.29 -3.26 -8.61
CA ALA A 467 -15.42 -2.23 -9.63
C ALA A 467 -14.06 -1.73 -10.16
N ASN A 468 -13.01 -1.74 -9.33
CA ASN A 468 -11.68 -1.37 -9.78
C ASN A 468 -11.15 -2.40 -10.79
N ILE A 469 -11.28 -3.69 -10.50
CA ILE A 469 -10.85 -4.77 -11.40
C ILE A 469 -11.63 -4.72 -12.72
N SER A 470 -12.94 -4.54 -12.64
CA SER A 470 -13.81 -4.39 -13.81
C SER A 470 -13.37 -3.21 -14.69
N SER A 471 -13.04 -2.05 -14.09
CA SER A 471 -12.50 -0.91 -14.84
C SER A 471 -11.14 -1.18 -15.49
N GLN A 472 -10.25 -1.93 -14.83
CA GLN A 472 -8.95 -2.31 -15.40
C GLN A 472 -9.10 -3.27 -16.59
N CYS A 473 -10.02 -4.24 -16.48
CA CYS A 473 -10.33 -5.14 -17.59
C CYS A 473 -10.96 -4.38 -18.76
N ALA A 474 -11.87 -3.44 -18.49
CA ALA A 474 -12.49 -2.61 -19.51
C ALA A 474 -11.47 -1.74 -20.26
N SER A 475 -10.49 -1.18 -19.53
CA SER A 475 -9.35 -0.45 -20.07
C SER A 475 -8.50 -1.33 -21.00
N ALA A 476 -8.17 -2.55 -20.57
CA ALA A 476 -7.41 -3.51 -21.39
C ALA A 476 -8.16 -3.94 -22.67
N VAL A 477 -9.46 -4.22 -22.56
CA VAL A 477 -10.32 -4.57 -23.70
C VAL A 477 -10.44 -3.38 -24.67
N ASP A 478 -10.59 -2.16 -24.17
CA ASP A 478 -10.66 -0.96 -25.02
C ASP A 478 -9.37 -0.77 -25.81
N SER A 479 -8.20 -0.96 -25.19
CA SER A 479 -6.91 -0.87 -25.88
C SER A 479 -6.76 -1.94 -26.97
N LEU A 480 -7.18 -3.18 -26.70
CA LEU A 480 -7.19 -4.25 -27.71
C LEU A 480 -8.12 -3.92 -28.88
N ALA A 481 -9.35 -3.50 -28.58
CA ALA A 481 -10.36 -3.15 -29.57
C ALA A 481 -9.94 -1.92 -30.39
N ALA A 482 -9.41 -0.87 -29.75
CA ALA A 482 -8.91 0.31 -30.42
C ALA A 482 -7.75 -0.02 -31.36
N PHE A 483 -6.80 -0.88 -30.93
CA PHE A 483 -5.71 -1.32 -31.79
C PHE A 483 -6.23 -2.06 -33.03
N TYR A 484 -7.23 -2.93 -32.89
CA TYR A 484 -7.89 -3.59 -34.01
C TYR A 484 -8.58 -2.59 -34.94
N PHE A 485 -9.34 -1.63 -34.39
CA PHE A 485 -10.05 -0.63 -35.16
C PHE A 485 -9.10 0.21 -36.02
N TYR A 486 -8.03 0.76 -35.44
CA TYR A 486 -7.09 1.61 -36.17
C TYR A 486 -6.26 0.85 -37.22
N ASN A 487 -5.77 -0.35 -36.91
CA ASN A 487 -4.83 -1.05 -37.78
C ASN A 487 -5.47 -2.00 -38.79
N ILE A 488 -6.68 -2.51 -38.52
CA ILE A 488 -7.36 -3.50 -39.37
C ILE A 488 -8.62 -2.93 -40.00
N THR A 489 -9.42 -2.18 -39.23
CA THR A 489 -10.72 -1.68 -39.72
C THR A 489 -10.59 -0.38 -40.51
N MET A 490 -9.72 0.54 -40.07
CA MET A 490 -9.46 1.82 -40.74
C MET A 490 -8.17 1.82 -41.58
N GLY A 491 -7.24 0.90 -41.32
CA GLY A 491 -5.96 0.81 -42.03
C GLY A 491 -6.08 0.17 -43.41
N GLU A 492 -5.26 0.63 -44.36
CA GLU A 492 -5.10 -0.02 -45.67
C GLU A 492 -4.22 -1.28 -45.52
N ALA A 493 -4.87 -2.44 -45.33
CA ALA A 493 -4.27 -3.75 -45.07
C ALA A 493 -3.36 -3.83 -43.82
N PRO A 494 -3.25 -4.99 -43.13
CA PRO A 494 -2.40 -5.11 -41.95
C PRO A 494 -0.91 -5.04 -42.35
N THR A 495 -0.32 -3.85 -42.30
CA THR A 495 1.08 -3.60 -42.71
C THR A 495 2.09 -3.91 -41.60
N SER A 496 1.67 -3.90 -40.32
CA SER A 496 2.55 -4.23 -39.19
C SER A 496 2.44 -5.71 -38.80
N PRO A 497 3.55 -6.38 -38.41
CA PRO A 497 3.53 -7.78 -37.95
C PRO A 497 2.54 -8.02 -36.79
N ALA A 498 2.42 -7.05 -35.88
CA ALA A 498 1.49 -7.12 -34.76
C ALA A 498 0.01 -7.11 -35.21
N ALA A 499 -0.34 -6.31 -36.24
CA ALA A 499 -1.68 -6.29 -36.80
C ALA A 499 -2.02 -7.59 -37.53
N VAL A 500 -1.05 -8.19 -38.24
CA VAL A 500 -1.22 -9.51 -38.87
C VAL A 500 -1.46 -10.58 -37.81
N ASN A 501 -0.68 -10.60 -36.73
CA ASN A 501 -0.85 -11.55 -35.65
C ASN A 501 -2.20 -11.41 -34.95
N LEU A 502 -2.64 -10.17 -34.69
CA LEU A 502 -3.97 -9.92 -34.13
C LEU A 502 -5.08 -10.43 -35.06
N ALA A 503 -5.01 -10.11 -36.35
CA ALA A 503 -5.98 -10.59 -37.33
C ALA A 503 -6.05 -12.13 -37.36
N ARG A 504 -4.89 -12.79 -37.27
CA ARG A 504 -4.78 -14.25 -37.17
C ARG A 504 -5.47 -14.80 -35.90
N HIS A 505 -5.18 -14.22 -34.73
CA HIS A 505 -5.81 -14.65 -33.47
C HIS A 505 -7.34 -14.51 -33.50
N ILE A 506 -7.85 -13.39 -34.03
CA ILE A 506 -9.30 -13.16 -34.13
C ILE A 506 -9.94 -14.07 -35.19
N ALA A 507 -9.24 -14.37 -36.29
CA ALA A 507 -9.74 -15.33 -37.28
C ALA A 507 -9.83 -16.76 -36.72
N GLU A 508 -8.90 -17.16 -35.85
CA GLU A 508 -8.93 -18.45 -35.16
C GLU A 508 -10.01 -18.51 -34.06
N CYS A 509 -10.43 -17.38 -33.50
CA CYS A 509 -11.52 -17.31 -32.52
C CYS A 509 -12.43 -16.08 -32.74
N PRO A 510 -13.40 -16.16 -33.68
CA PRO A 510 -14.27 -15.03 -34.02
C PRO A 510 -15.28 -14.69 -32.91
N SER A 511 -15.46 -15.55 -31.90
CA SER A 511 -16.41 -15.33 -30.80
C SER A 511 -15.91 -14.38 -29.72
N LEU A 512 -14.60 -14.09 -29.65
CA LEU A 512 -14.00 -13.29 -28.56
C LEU A 512 -14.66 -11.91 -28.38
N PHE A 513 -14.69 -11.09 -29.43
CA PHE A 513 -15.29 -9.75 -29.37
C PHE A 513 -16.81 -9.78 -29.14
N PRO A 514 -17.60 -10.63 -29.84
CA PRO A 514 -19.02 -10.80 -29.53
C PRO A 514 -19.33 -11.18 -28.07
N GLU A 515 -18.58 -12.11 -27.48
CA GLU A 515 -18.81 -12.58 -26.10
C GLU A 515 -18.49 -11.51 -25.06
N ILE A 516 -17.39 -10.77 -25.26
CA ILE A 516 -17.04 -9.63 -24.41
C ILE A 516 -18.09 -8.52 -24.52
N LEU A 517 -18.54 -8.18 -25.75
CA LEU A 517 -19.57 -7.16 -25.94
C LEU A 517 -20.89 -7.56 -25.29
N LYS A 518 -21.30 -8.82 -25.45
CA LYS A 518 -22.48 -9.38 -24.78
C LYS A 518 -22.37 -9.23 -23.25
N THR A 519 -21.25 -9.64 -22.67
CA THR A 519 -20.98 -9.50 -21.23
C THR A 519 -21.09 -8.05 -20.77
N LEU A 520 -20.53 -7.09 -21.53
CA LEU A 520 -20.62 -5.67 -21.19
C LEU A 520 -22.07 -5.15 -21.18
N PHE A 521 -22.88 -5.57 -22.16
CA PHE A 521 -24.31 -5.24 -22.18
C PHE A 521 -25.06 -5.88 -21.01
N GLU A 522 -24.78 -7.14 -20.67
CA GLU A 522 -25.39 -7.81 -19.52
C GLU A 522 -25.10 -7.07 -18.21
N ILE A 523 -23.84 -6.66 -17.99
CA ILE A 523 -23.44 -5.88 -16.82
C ILE A 523 -24.17 -4.53 -16.77
N VAL A 524 -24.13 -3.76 -17.87
CA VAL A 524 -24.72 -2.41 -17.90
C VAL A 524 -26.25 -2.44 -17.74
N LEU A 525 -26.91 -3.42 -18.36
CA LEU A 525 -28.36 -3.52 -18.35
C LEU A 525 -28.88 -4.08 -17.02
N PHE A 526 -28.30 -5.18 -16.53
CA PHE A 526 -28.88 -5.96 -15.44
C PHE A 526 -28.20 -5.77 -14.08
N GLU A 527 -26.98 -5.23 -14.01
CA GLU A 527 -26.26 -5.04 -12.75
C GLU A 527 -26.17 -3.57 -12.33
N ASP A 528 -26.11 -3.30 -11.02
CA ASP A 528 -25.89 -1.96 -10.50
C ASP A 528 -24.40 -1.59 -10.52
N CYS A 529 -23.90 -1.28 -11.71
CA CYS A 529 -22.51 -0.90 -11.92
C CYS A 529 -22.29 0.61 -11.69
N GLY A 530 -21.36 0.96 -10.79
CA GLY A 530 -20.90 2.34 -10.51
C GLY A 530 -19.80 2.85 -11.45
N ASN A 531 -19.21 1.97 -12.26
CA ASN A 531 -18.07 2.26 -13.16
C ASN A 531 -18.46 2.36 -14.64
N GLN A 532 -19.70 2.79 -14.93
CA GLN A 532 -20.27 2.84 -16.28
C GLN A 532 -19.39 3.60 -17.29
N TRP A 533 -18.70 4.65 -16.85
CA TRP A 533 -17.79 5.43 -17.69
C TRP A 533 -16.59 4.62 -18.20
N SER A 534 -16.10 3.65 -17.41
CA SER A 534 -15.03 2.75 -17.84
C SER A 534 -15.54 1.69 -18.81
N LEU A 535 -16.76 1.19 -18.61
CA LEU A 535 -17.38 0.15 -19.45
C LEU A 535 -17.84 0.67 -20.82
N SER A 536 -18.22 1.94 -20.92
CA SER A 536 -18.71 2.53 -22.18
C SER A 536 -17.65 2.56 -23.27
N ARG A 537 -16.38 2.76 -22.92
CA ARG A 537 -15.26 2.86 -23.85
C ARG A 537 -15.04 1.58 -24.68
N PRO A 538 -14.82 0.40 -24.06
CA PRO A 538 -14.68 -0.82 -24.83
C PRO A 538 -15.95 -1.18 -25.60
N MET A 539 -17.15 -0.86 -25.09
CA MET A 539 -18.40 -1.10 -25.83
C MET A 539 -18.41 -0.35 -27.16
N LEU A 540 -18.08 0.95 -27.17
CA LEU A 540 -18.01 1.72 -28.41
C LEU A 540 -16.97 1.14 -29.36
N SER A 541 -15.77 0.85 -28.84
CA SER A 541 -14.69 0.27 -29.65
C SER A 541 -15.09 -1.05 -30.31
N LEU A 542 -15.76 -1.94 -29.57
CA LEU A 542 -16.24 -3.22 -30.10
C LEU A 542 -17.38 -3.07 -31.11
N ILE A 543 -18.32 -2.14 -30.89
CA ILE A 543 -19.41 -1.86 -31.84
C ILE A 543 -18.85 -1.34 -33.17
N LEU A 544 -17.84 -0.46 -33.14
CA LEU A 544 -17.25 0.13 -34.35
C LEU A 544 -16.35 -0.83 -35.14
N ILE A 545 -15.85 -1.90 -34.51
CA ILE A 545 -15.10 -2.96 -35.21
C ILE A 545 -16.01 -3.76 -36.12
N SER A 546 -17.22 -4.09 -35.67
CA SER A 546 -18.21 -4.80 -36.47
C SER A 546 -19.63 -4.44 -36.07
N GLU A 547 -20.27 -3.63 -36.92
CA GLU A 547 -21.68 -3.24 -36.77
C GLU A 547 -22.64 -4.44 -36.83
N GLN A 548 -22.21 -5.53 -37.49
CA GLN A 548 -22.97 -6.78 -37.54
C GLN A 548 -23.08 -7.42 -36.15
N ILE A 549 -22.00 -7.42 -35.36
CA ILE A 549 -22.02 -7.97 -33.99
C ILE A 549 -23.05 -7.21 -33.14
N PHE A 550 -23.09 -5.89 -33.26
CA PHE A 550 -24.06 -5.06 -32.54
C PHE A 550 -25.50 -5.35 -32.99
N THR A 551 -25.73 -5.49 -34.30
CA THR A 551 -27.06 -5.79 -34.87
C THR A 551 -27.57 -7.15 -34.41
N ASP A 552 -26.71 -8.18 -34.45
CA ASP A 552 -27.03 -9.52 -34.00
C ASP A 552 -27.31 -9.55 -32.49
N LEU A 553 -26.53 -8.80 -31.69
CA LEU A 553 -26.74 -8.69 -30.26
C LEU A 553 -28.04 -7.96 -29.92
N LYS A 554 -28.36 -6.86 -30.63
CA LYS A 554 -29.65 -6.15 -30.52
C LYS A 554 -30.81 -7.10 -30.78
N ALA A 555 -30.75 -7.88 -31.86
CA ALA A 555 -31.79 -8.86 -32.19
C ALA A 555 -31.97 -9.93 -31.10
N ARG A 556 -30.87 -10.46 -30.54
CA ARG A 556 -30.92 -11.44 -29.45
C ARG A 556 -31.50 -10.88 -28.16
N ILE A 557 -31.11 -9.66 -27.77
CA ILE A 557 -31.63 -9.00 -26.56
C ILE A 557 -33.12 -8.71 -26.72
N LEU A 558 -33.57 -8.22 -27.88
CA LEU A 558 -34.99 -7.99 -28.16
C LEU A 558 -35.79 -9.29 -28.11
N ALA A 559 -35.30 -10.36 -28.72
CA ALA A 559 -35.97 -11.67 -28.71
C ALA A 559 -36.15 -12.25 -27.30
N ALA A 560 -35.28 -11.88 -26.35
CA ALA A 560 -35.38 -12.30 -24.95
C ALA A 560 -36.39 -11.47 -24.12
N GLN A 561 -36.96 -10.40 -24.68
CA GLN A 561 -37.91 -9.51 -24.01
C GLN A 561 -39.35 -9.73 -24.53
N PRO A 562 -40.38 -9.35 -23.75
CA PRO A 562 -41.78 -9.40 -24.18
C PRO A 562 -42.05 -8.60 -25.46
N ALA A 563 -42.88 -9.15 -26.36
CA ALA A 563 -43.13 -8.59 -27.71
C ALA A 563 -43.71 -7.16 -27.69
N ASP A 564 -44.47 -6.81 -26.65
CA ASP A 564 -45.02 -5.49 -26.39
C ASP A 564 -43.94 -4.43 -26.11
N GLN A 565 -42.76 -4.84 -25.64
CA GLN A 565 -41.65 -3.93 -25.32
C GLN A 565 -40.66 -3.75 -26.48
N HIS A 566 -40.71 -4.61 -27.50
CA HIS A 566 -39.79 -4.57 -28.66
C HIS A 566 -39.69 -3.19 -29.33
N PRO A 567 -40.79 -2.47 -29.66
CA PRO A 567 -40.68 -1.17 -30.33
C PRO A 567 -39.99 -0.11 -29.45
N ARG A 568 -40.29 -0.11 -28.16
CA ARG A 568 -39.67 0.80 -27.17
C ARG A 568 -38.18 0.53 -27.03
N LEU A 569 -37.80 -0.73 -26.84
CA LEU A 569 -36.41 -1.14 -26.66
C LEU A 569 -35.59 -0.92 -27.93
N SER A 570 -36.15 -1.16 -29.12
CA SER A 570 -35.47 -0.85 -30.38
C SER A 570 -35.13 0.64 -30.47
N LEU A 571 -36.06 1.53 -30.10
CA LEU A 571 -35.82 2.98 -30.06
C LEU A 571 -34.70 3.35 -29.09
N CYS A 572 -34.61 2.68 -27.93
CA CYS A 572 -33.50 2.90 -26.99
C CYS A 572 -32.14 2.54 -27.63
N PHE A 573 -32.04 1.42 -28.34
CA PHE A 573 -30.81 1.06 -29.07
C PHE A 573 -30.46 2.07 -30.17
N ASP A 574 -31.46 2.66 -30.82
CA ASP A 574 -31.22 3.69 -31.84
C ASP A 574 -30.70 4.99 -31.20
N LYS A 575 -31.23 5.38 -30.03
CA LYS A 575 -30.70 6.51 -29.23
C LYS A 575 -29.27 6.28 -28.77
N LEU A 576 -28.85 5.03 -28.52
CA LEU A 576 -27.50 4.71 -28.06
C LEU A 576 -26.43 5.18 -29.05
N MET A 577 -26.69 4.98 -30.35
CA MET A 577 -25.77 5.34 -31.44
C MET A 577 -26.06 6.73 -32.06
N ALA A 578 -26.99 7.50 -31.50
CA ALA A 578 -27.34 8.82 -32.01
C ALA A 578 -26.16 9.80 -31.90
N ASP A 579 -25.83 10.48 -33.00
CA ASP A 579 -24.69 11.39 -33.16
C ASP A 579 -23.31 10.73 -32.90
N VAL A 580 -23.21 9.40 -32.90
CA VAL A 580 -21.94 8.69 -32.73
C VAL A 580 -21.30 8.50 -34.10
N THR A 581 -20.09 9.03 -34.28
CA THR A 581 -19.32 8.88 -35.53
C THR A 581 -18.50 7.60 -35.53
N ARG A 582 -18.03 7.16 -36.71
CA ARG A 582 -17.09 6.03 -36.82
C ARG A 582 -15.65 6.46 -36.48
N SER A 583 -15.44 6.93 -35.26
CA SER A 583 -14.11 7.30 -34.74
C SER A 583 -14.01 7.02 -33.24
N LEU A 584 -12.79 6.86 -32.73
CA LEU A 584 -12.51 6.62 -31.30
C LEU A 584 -11.98 7.86 -30.58
N ASP A 585 -12.29 9.04 -31.08
CA ASP A 585 -11.88 10.31 -30.47
C ASP A 585 -12.55 10.53 -29.11
N SER A 586 -11.90 11.31 -28.24
CA SER A 586 -12.39 11.59 -26.88
C SER A 586 -13.82 12.13 -26.86
N LYS A 587 -14.11 13.11 -27.74
CA LYS A 587 -15.46 13.69 -27.86
C LYS A 587 -16.53 12.66 -28.21
N ASN A 588 -16.21 11.74 -29.12
CA ASN A 588 -17.15 10.71 -29.55
C ASN A 588 -17.38 9.66 -28.45
N ARG A 589 -16.31 9.26 -27.75
CA ARG A 589 -16.38 8.38 -26.56
C ARG A 589 -17.22 8.99 -25.44
N ASP A 590 -17.06 10.28 -25.17
CA ASP A 590 -17.84 10.99 -24.15
C ASP A 590 -19.32 11.07 -24.53
N LYS A 591 -19.62 11.37 -25.81
CA LYS A 591 -20.99 11.38 -26.33
C LYS A 591 -21.66 10.00 -26.23
N PHE A 592 -20.98 8.93 -26.64
CA PHE A 592 -21.49 7.56 -26.46
C PHE A 592 -21.74 7.23 -24.98
N THR A 593 -20.87 7.68 -24.07
CA THR A 593 -21.06 7.46 -22.62
C THR A 593 -22.30 8.17 -22.08
N GLN A 594 -22.58 9.39 -22.56
CA GLN A 594 -23.82 10.10 -22.23
C GLN A 594 -25.04 9.34 -22.76
N ASN A 595 -25.01 8.92 -24.03
CA ASN A 595 -26.08 8.14 -24.65
C ASN A 595 -26.31 6.82 -23.89
N LEU A 596 -25.26 6.13 -23.45
CA LEU A 596 -25.35 4.89 -22.68
C LEU A 596 -26.03 5.10 -21.32
N THR A 597 -25.83 6.27 -20.70
CA THR A 597 -26.49 6.63 -19.44
C THR A 597 -28.00 6.79 -19.64
N ILE A 598 -28.39 7.49 -20.70
CA ILE A 598 -29.79 7.66 -21.08
C ILE A 598 -30.40 6.31 -21.46
N PHE A 599 -29.68 5.51 -22.27
CA PHE A 599 -30.08 4.17 -22.68
C PHE A 599 -30.38 3.27 -21.48
N ARG A 600 -29.47 3.20 -20.50
CA ARG A 600 -29.64 2.39 -19.30
C ARG A 600 -30.86 2.82 -18.48
N HIS A 601 -31.06 4.14 -18.32
CA HIS A 601 -32.22 4.67 -17.64
C HIS A 601 -33.51 4.29 -18.37
N ASP A 602 -33.61 4.63 -19.66
CA ASP A 602 -34.79 4.34 -20.50
C ASP A 602 -35.09 2.85 -20.55
N PHE A 603 -34.08 1.98 -20.62
CA PHE A 603 -34.26 0.54 -20.65
C PHE A 603 -34.87 0.00 -19.34
N ARG A 604 -34.44 0.52 -18.19
CA ARG A 604 -34.89 0.07 -16.85
C ARG A 604 -36.21 0.67 -16.39
N VAL A 605 -36.60 1.82 -16.92
CA VAL A 605 -37.93 2.39 -16.67
C VAL A 605 -38.97 1.45 -17.27
N LYS A 606 -39.82 0.90 -16.39
CA LYS A 606 -40.94 0.00 -16.74
C LYS A 606 -42.09 0.79 -17.36
#